data_AF-A0A938ZWI8-F1
#
_entry.id   AF-A0A938ZWI8-F1
#
_cell.length_a   1.000
_cell.length_b   1.000
_cell.length_c   1.000
_cell.angle_alpha   90.00
_cell.angle_beta   90.00
_cell.angle_gamma   90.00
#
_symmetry.space_group_name_H-M   'P 1'
#
loop_
_entity.id
_entity.type
_entity.pdbx_description
1 polymer ?
#
loop_
_entity_poly.entity_id
_entity_poly.type
_entity_poly.pdbx_seq_one_letter_code
_entity_poly.pdbx_strand_id
1 'polypeptide(L)'
;MSQSKSWFQQTPAWVWLSLIPTLGGFAIAYAGYKSKTKTWIGIGIIIPTLALALSANSLAFVIWIAQIGVAFYLKKAFLVKMYPKNLPVPEEQELANLVATTRDKVDINECSKHELVNYLGLPIVYANNIESLMNEGYVFTHVEELIEIAGIPEKQVTRITPLITFGYNYRKEADFSWKRLNTYSTDELITCGLDGAIAEQIVAERQQRGEYKSLIDVKQRTGLPFTTYRHIA
;
A
#
# COMPACT_ATOMS: atom_id res chain seq x y z
N MET A 1 -1.21 -18.37 -17.95
CA MET A 1 -0.03 -17.69 -17.37
C MET A 1 -0.50 -16.37 -16.77
N SER A 2 -0.18 -16.08 -15.51
CA SER A 2 -0.56 -14.79 -14.91
C SER A 2 0.17 -13.63 -15.62
N GLN A 3 -0.53 -12.50 -15.80
CA GLN A 3 -0.01 -11.33 -16.52
C GLN A 3 1.28 -10.78 -15.86
N SER A 4 1.39 -10.89 -14.54
CA SER A 4 2.60 -10.55 -13.77
C SER A 4 3.81 -11.38 -14.21
N LYS A 5 3.66 -12.69 -14.38
CA LYS A 5 4.73 -13.57 -14.88
C LYS A 5 5.18 -13.19 -16.29
N SER A 6 4.22 -12.80 -17.15
CA SER A 6 4.55 -12.36 -18.51
C SER A 6 5.40 -11.08 -18.52
N TRP A 7 5.19 -10.15 -17.58
CA TRP A 7 5.95 -8.90 -17.49
C TRP A 7 7.44 -9.14 -17.21
N PHE A 8 7.75 -9.98 -16.20
CA PHE A 8 9.13 -10.24 -15.81
C PHE A 8 9.93 -11.09 -16.81
N GLN A 9 9.24 -11.77 -17.73
CA GLN A 9 9.88 -12.53 -18.80
C GLN A 9 10.29 -11.67 -20.01
N GLN A 10 9.69 -10.49 -20.18
CA GLN A 10 9.98 -9.60 -21.31
C GLN A 10 11.41 -9.06 -21.26
N THR A 11 12.01 -8.83 -22.43
CA THR A 11 13.28 -8.10 -22.55
C THR A 11 12.99 -6.69 -23.06
N PRO A 12 13.16 -5.65 -22.23
CA PRO A 12 12.92 -4.27 -22.65
C PRO A 12 13.76 -3.85 -23.85
N ALA A 13 13.22 -2.97 -24.71
CA ALA A 13 13.91 -2.49 -25.91
C ALA A 13 15.31 -1.90 -25.62
N TRP A 14 15.50 -1.23 -24.48
CA TRP A 14 16.80 -0.67 -24.11
C TRP A 14 17.88 -1.74 -23.90
N VAL A 15 17.50 -2.97 -23.49
CA VAL A 15 18.46 -4.08 -23.35
C VAL A 15 18.96 -4.49 -24.74
N TRP A 16 18.08 -4.55 -25.75
CA TRP A 16 18.49 -4.80 -27.14
C TRP A 16 19.38 -3.68 -27.70
N LEU A 17 19.06 -2.42 -27.40
CA LEU A 17 19.88 -1.28 -27.79
C LEU A 17 21.27 -1.29 -27.12
N SER A 18 21.40 -1.93 -25.97
CA SER A 18 22.70 -2.10 -25.31
C SER A 18 23.66 -3.04 -26.05
N LEU A 19 23.17 -3.81 -27.04
CA LEU A 19 24.01 -4.65 -27.89
C LEU A 19 24.79 -3.84 -28.93
N ILE A 20 24.40 -2.59 -29.19
CA ILE A 20 25.09 -1.71 -30.14
C ILE A 20 26.50 -1.43 -29.59
N PRO A 21 27.57 -1.78 -30.34
CA PRO A 21 28.94 -1.47 -29.93
C PRO A 21 29.13 0.01 -29.67
N THR A 22 29.96 0.33 -28.68
CA THR A 22 30.38 1.68 -28.24
C THR A 22 29.27 2.64 -27.77
N LEU A 23 28.06 2.59 -28.32
CA LEU A 23 26.95 3.49 -28.00
C LEU A 23 25.87 2.84 -27.12
N GLY A 24 25.87 1.52 -26.97
CA GLY A 24 24.84 0.80 -26.19
C GLY A 24 24.80 1.17 -24.71
N GLY A 25 25.86 1.75 -24.14
CA GLY A 25 25.83 2.29 -22.78
C GLY A 25 24.83 3.44 -22.61
N PHE A 26 24.57 4.23 -23.66
CA PHE A 26 23.52 5.25 -23.60
C PHE A 26 22.12 4.65 -23.41
N ALA A 27 21.89 3.40 -23.85
CA ALA A 27 20.65 2.68 -23.56
C ALA A 27 20.51 2.35 -22.07
N ILE A 28 21.63 2.04 -21.39
CA ILE A 28 21.68 1.86 -19.93
C ILE A 28 21.41 3.21 -19.24
N ALA A 29 21.97 4.31 -19.76
CA ALA A 29 21.70 5.64 -19.22
C ALA A 29 20.22 6.03 -19.36
N TYR A 30 19.60 5.74 -20.50
CA TYR A 30 18.17 5.92 -20.73
C TYR A 30 17.32 5.10 -19.76
N ALA A 31 17.68 3.83 -19.52
CA ALA A 31 17.01 3.00 -18.52
C ALA A 31 17.16 3.58 -17.10
N GLY A 32 18.33 4.13 -16.78
CA GLY A 32 18.60 4.85 -15.53
C GLY A 32 17.71 6.08 -15.38
N TYR A 33 17.60 6.91 -16.41
CA TYR A 33 16.72 8.07 -16.42
C TYR A 33 15.26 7.68 -16.19
N LYS A 34 14.74 6.70 -16.95
CA LYS A 34 13.35 6.26 -16.87
C LYS A 34 13.00 5.64 -15.51
N SER A 35 13.94 4.91 -14.90
CA SER A 35 13.79 4.31 -13.57
C SER A 35 14.20 5.22 -12.40
N LYS A 36 14.57 6.48 -12.68
CA LYS A 36 15.09 7.46 -11.72
C LYS A 36 16.29 6.95 -10.90
N THR A 37 17.17 6.15 -11.51
CA THR A 37 18.35 5.55 -10.86
C THR A 37 19.64 6.23 -11.33
N LYS A 38 20.17 7.17 -10.53
CA LYS A 38 21.36 7.97 -10.88
C LYS A 38 22.60 7.12 -11.20
N THR A 39 22.81 6.03 -10.46
CA THR A 39 23.97 5.13 -10.67
C THR A 39 23.97 4.52 -12.08
N TRP A 40 22.80 4.15 -12.62
CA TRP A 40 22.70 3.58 -13.97
C TRP A 40 22.95 4.62 -15.05
N ILE A 41 22.55 5.87 -14.79
CA ILE A 41 22.89 7.01 -15.65
C ILE A 41 24.42 7.15 -15.72
N GLY A 42 25.09 7.15 -14.56
CA GLY A 42 26.55 7.22 -14.49
C GLY A 42 27.25 6.08 -15.24
N ILE A 43 26.87 4.83 -14.97
CA ILE A 43 27.42 3.65 -15.67
C ILE A 43 27.20 3.75 -17.18
N GLY A 44 26.00 4.16 -17.61
CA GLY A 44 25.66 4.28 -19.02
C GLY A 44 26.40 5.39 -19.76
N ILE A 45 26.97 6.39 -19.06
CA ILE A 45 27.81 7.44 -19.66
C ILE A 45 29.30 7.03 -19.63
N ILE A 46 29.74 6.39 -18.54
CA ILE A 46 31.14 5.96 -18.35
C ILE A 46 31.54 4.86 -19.34
N ILE A 47 30.67 3.88 -19.59
CA ILE A 47 31.00 2.76 -20.49
C ILE A 47 31.28 3.23 -21.93
N PRO A 48 30.41 4.03 -22.58
CA PRO A 48 30.67 4.57 -23.92
C PRO A 48 31.91 5.44 -24.00
N THR A 49 32.15 6.30 -23.01
CA THR A 49 33.32 7.19 -22.98
C THR A 49 34.61 6.38 -22.88
N LEU A 50 34.64 5.35 -22.04
CA LEU A 50 35.79 4.45 -21.93
C LEU A 50 35.99 3.61 -23.20
N ALA A 51 34.90 3.11 -23.80
CA ALA A 51 34.93 2.35 -25.05
C ALA A 51 35.48 3.18 -26.22
N LEU A 52 35.12 4.47 -26.30
CA LEU A 52 35.66 5.41 -27.29
C LEU A 52 37.15 5.71 -27.06
N ALA A 53 37.54 5.99 -25.81
CA ALA A 53 38.93 6.27 -25.45
C ALA A 53 39.88 5.09 -25.74
N LEU A 54 39.35 3.85 -25.66
CA LEU A 54 40.11 2.62 -25.88
C LEU A 54 39.78 1.94 -27.22
N SER A 55 39.12 2.64 -28.14
CA SER A 55 38.61 2.07 -29.41
C SER A 55 39.69 1.46 -30.32
N ALA A 56 40.94 1.93 -30.21
CA ALA A 56 42.09 1.37 -30.95
C ALA A 56 42.69 0.10 -30.30
N ASN A 57 42.22 -0.29 -29.12
CA ASN A 57 42.73 -1.43 -28.36
C ASN A 57 41.73 -2.60 -28.39
N SER A 58 42.23 -3.83 -28.29
CA SER A 58 41.39 -5.04 -28.12
C SER A 58 40.50 -5.00 -26.87
N LEU A 59 40.82 -4.12 -25.91
CA LEU A 59 40.01 -3.86 -24.71
C LEU A 59 38.62 -3.30 -25.02
N ALA A 60 38.42 -2.62 -26.16
CA ALA A 60 37.10 -2.14 -26.57
C ALA A 60 36.08 -3.28 -26.72
N PHE A 61 36.52 -4.44 -27.21
CA PHE A 61 35.69 -5.64 -27.33
C PHE A 61 35.29 -6.18 -25.95
N VAL A 62 36.21 -6.19 -24.98
CA VAL A 62 35.94 -6.62 -23.60
C VAL A 62 34.92 -5.69 -22.93
N ILE A 63 35.07 -4.38 -23.12
CA ILE A 63 34.13 -3.38 -22.61
C ILE A 63 32.74 -3.56 -23.22
N TRP A 64 32.66 -3.88 -24.51
CA TRP A 64 31.39 -4.18 -25.17
C TRP A 64 30.70 -5.43 -24.58
N ILE A 65 31.43 -6.53 -24.36
CA ILE A 65 30.85 -7.72 -23.70
C ILE A 65 30.41 -7.39 -22.27
N ALA A 66 31.20 -6.62 -21.51
CA ALA A 66 30.84 -6.18 -20.17
C ALA A 66 29.57 -5.33 -20.16
N GLN A 67 29.40 -4.43 -21.13
CA GLN A 67 28.20 -3.61 -21.32
C GLN A 67 26.93 -4.47 -21.46
N ILE A 68 27.01 -5.53 -22.28
CA ILE A 68 25.90 -6.47 -22.48
C ILE A 68 25.58 -7.18 -21.16
N GLY A 69 26.60 -7.68 -20.46
CA GLY A 69 26.43 -8.33 -19.15
C GLY A 69 25.75 -7.42 -18.13
N VAL A 70 26.18 -6.16 -18.04
CA VAL A 70 25.56 -5.15 -17.17
C VAL A 70 24.09 -4.90 -17.55
N ALA A 71 23.77 -4.80 -18.85
CA ALA A 71 22.39 -4.58 -19.28
C ALA A 71 21.45 -5.73 -18.89
N PHE A 72 21.89 -6.99 -19.07
CA PHE A 72 21.11 -8.15 -18.64
C PHE A 72 21.01 -8.26 -17.10
N TYR A 73 22.06 -7.89 -16.37
CA TYR A 73 22.03 -7.82 -14.91
C TYR A 73 21.00 -6.80 -14.40
N LEU A 74 20.97 -5.59 -15.00
CA LEU A 74 20.06 -4.52 -14.61
C LEU A 74 18.60 -4.72 -15.06
N LYS A 75 18.36 -5.62 -16.02
CA LYS A 75 17.03 -5.92 -16.59
C LYS A 75 15.98 -6.19 -15.50
N LYS A 76 16.26 -7.10 -14.55
CA LYS A 76 15.28 -7.50 -13.52
C LYS A 76 14.90 -6.31 -12.63
N ALA A 77 15.90 -5.56 -12.16
CA ALA A 77 15.67 -4.37 -11.33
C ALA A 77 14.87 -3.30 -12.08
N PHE A 78 15.13 -3.11 -13.38
CA PHE A 78 14.37 -2.18 -14.22
C PHE A 78 12.89 -2.59 -14.30
N LEU A 79 12.62 -3.88 -14.55
CA LEU A 79 11.26 -4.41 -14.66
C LEU A 79 10.48 -4.29 -13.34
N VAL A 80 11.14 -4.46 -12.19
CA VAL A 80 10.52 -4.23 -10.87
C VAL A 80 10.15 -2.76 -10.71
N LYS A 81 11.07 -1.83 -10.97
CA LYS A 81 10.81 -0.39 -10.81
C LYS A 81 9.75 0.15 -11.76
N MET A 82 9.62 -0.47 -12.92
CA MET A 82 8.64 -0.10 -13.94
C MET A 82 7.36 -0.94 -13.86
N TYR A 83 7.17 -1.73 -12.80
CA TYR A 83 6.02 -2.62 -12.67
C TYR A 83 4.71 -1.82 -12.72
N PRO A 84 3.81 -2.10 -13.67
CA PRO A 84 2.57 -1.34 -13.82
C PRO A 84 1.65 -1.45 -12.59
N LYS A 85 1.07 -0.31 -12.17
CA LYS A 85 0.12 -0.24 -11.03
C LYS A 85 -1.24 -0.90 -11.32
N ASN A 86 -1.58 -1.14 -12.58
CA ASN A 86 -2.80 -1.83 -12.97
C ASN A 86 -2.66 -3.36 -12.97
N LEU A 87 -1.44 -3.88 -12.83
CA LEU A 87 -1.21 -5.31 -12.70
C LEU A 87 -1.28 -5.74 -11.22
N PRO A 88 -1.85 -6.91 -10.94
CA PRO A 88 -1.91 -7.47 -9.61
C PRO A 88 -0.51 -7.81 -9.09
N VAL A 89 -0.36 -7.94 -7.78
CA VAL A 89 0.90 -8.35 -7.15
C VAL A 89 1.37 -9.69 -7.73
N PRO A 90 2.68 -9.85 -8.01
CA PRO A 90 3.23 -11.13 -8.45
C PRO A 90 2.92 -12.25 -7.44
N GLU A 91 2.70 -13.47 -7.94
CA GLU A 91 2.40 -14.63 -7.09
C GLU A 91 3.61 -15.10 -6.28
N GLU A 92 4.82 -14.83 -6.76
CA GLU A 92 6.08 -15.19 -6.09
C GLU A 92 6.41 -14.17 -4.99
N GLN A 93 6.65 -14.66 -3.76
CA GLN A 93 6.87 -13.82 -2.58
C GLN A 93 8.05 -12.85 -2.75
N GLU A 94 9.17 -13.32 -3.28
CA GLU A 94 10.37 -12.48 -3.46
C GLU A 94 10.10 -11.30 -4.41
N LEU A 95 9.36 -11.55 -5.49
CA LEU A 95 8.97 -10.51 -6.44
C LEU A 95 7.95 -9.54 -5.84
N ALA A 96 6.99 -10.05 -5.06
CA ALA A 96 6.03 -9.23 -4.33
C ALA A 96 6.74 -8.26 -3.38
N ASN A 97 7.71 -8.75 -2.60
CA ASN A 97 8.54 -7.93 -1.70
C ASN A 97 9.32 -6.84 -2.46
N LEU A 98 9.92 -7.18 -3.60
CA LEU A 98 10.66 -6.24 -4.43
C LEU A 98 9.75 -5.14 -5.00
N VAL A 99 8.57 -5.53 -5.53
CA VAL A 99 7.58 -4.56 -6.04
C VAL A 99 7.08 -3.65 -4.91
N ALA A 100 6.89 -4.18 -3.70
CA ALA A 100 6.44 -3.43 -2.53
C ALA A 100 7.37 -2.27 -2.14
N THR A 101 8.67 -2.37 -2.43
CA THR A 101 9.61 -1.26 -2.19
C THR A 101 9.37 -0.04 -3.08
N THR A 102 8.64 -0.22 -4.19
CA THR A 102 8.41 0.81 -5.21
C THR A 102 6.96 1.22 -5.34
N ARG A 103 6.03 0.40 -4.85
CA ARG A 103 4.59 0.65 -4.89
C ARG A 103 4.12 1.35 -3.62
N ASP A 104 3.05 2.12 -3.76
CA ASP A 104 2.37 2.72 -2.61
C ASP A 104 1.65 1.61 -1.83
N LYS A 105 1.59 1.76 -0.51
CA LYS A 105 0.85 0.83 0.34
C LYS A 105 -0.65 1.11 0.27
N VAL A 106 -1.44 0.05 0.40
CA VAL A 106 -2.90 0.10 0.43
C VAL A 106 -3.35 0.03 1.88
N ASP A 107 -4.11 1.02 2.31
CA ASP A 107 -4.77 0.95 3.61
C ASP A 107 -6.00 0.05 3.53
N ILE A 108 -6.00 -1.07 4.25
CA ILE A 108 -7.11 -2.02 4.22
C ILE A 108 -8.43 -1.34 4.64
N ASN A 109 -8.40 -0.42 5.60
CA ASN A 109 -9.61 0.20 6.16
C ASN A 109 -10.18 1.35 5.31
N GLU A 110 -9.43 1.80 4.31
CA GLU A 110 -9.81 2.89 3.42
C GLU A 110 -9.81 2.51 1.94
N CYS A 111 -9.34 1.30 1.60
CA CYS A 111 -9.24 0.86 0.23
C CYS A 111 -10.60 0.57 -0.40
N SER A 112 -10.63 0.71 -1.72
CA SER A 112 -11.72 0.24 -2.55
C SER A 112 -11.59 -1.26 -2.82
N LYS A 113 -12.73 -1.92 -3.06
CA LYS A 113 -12.77 -3.30 -3.57
C LYS A 113 -11.93 -3.52 -4.82
N HIS A 114 -11.88 -2.51 -5.70
CA HIS A 114 -11.05 -2.54 -6.89
C HIS A 114 -9.55 -2.65 -6.55
N GLU A 115 -9.08 -1.97 -5.51
CA GLU A 115 -7.69 -2.10 -5.05
C GLU A 115 -7.42 -3.48 -4.46
N LEU A 116 -8.33 -4.03 -3.66
CA LEU A 116 -8.18 -5.39 -3.13
C LEU A 116 -7.99 -6.42 -4.26
N VAL A 117 -8.81 -6.34 -5.30
CA VAL A 117 -8.79 -7.34 -6.40
C VAL A 117 -7.68 -7.06 -7.41
N ASN A 118 -7.63 -5.86 -7.98
CA ASN A 118 -6.76 -5.57 -9.12
C ASN A 118 -5.37 -5.10 -8.68
N TYR A 119 -5.27 -4.45 -7.52
CA TYR A 119 -3.99 -3.96 -7.03
C TYR A 119 -3.29 -5.04 -6.18
N LEU A 120 -3.96 -5.57 -5.14
CA LEU A 120 -3.41 -6.61 -4.26
C LEU A 120 -3.50 -8.02 -4.84
N GLY A 121 -4.30 -8.24 -5.89
CA GLY A 121 -4.45 -9.55 -6.51
C GLY A 121 -5.21 -10.55 -5.63
N LEU A 122 -6.09 -10.06 -4.74
CA LEU A 122 -6.95 -10.93 -3.93
C LEU A 122 -8.15 -11.44 -4.76
N PRO A 123 -8.52 -12.72 -4.61
CA PRO A 123 -9.80 -13.22 -5.11
C PRO A 123 -10.98 -12.36 -4.65
N ILE A 124 -11.96 -12.17 -5.54
CA ILE A 124 -13.15 -11.35 -5.29
C ILE A 124 -13.93 -11.78 -4.04
N VAL A 125 -13.93 -13.08 -3.72
CA VAL A 125 -14.62 -13.62 -2.53
C VAL A 125 -14.05 -13.01 -1.25
N TYR A 126 -12.72 -12.91 -1.13
CA TYR A 126 -12.08 -12.31 0.04
C TYR A 126 -12.23 -10.80 0.07
N ALA A 127 -12.19 -10.15 -1.11
CA ALA A 127 -12.48 -8.72 -1.21
C ALA A 127 -13.91 -8.39 -0.73
N ASN A 128 -14.89 -9.24 -1.04
CA ASN A 128 -16.26 -9.11 -0.54
C ASN A 128 -16.32 -9.24 0.99
N ASN A 129 -15.60 -10.20 1.58
CA ASN A 129 -15.58 -10.38 3.03
C ASN A 129 -15.03 -9.14 3.75
N ILE A 130 -13.88 -8.61 3.29
CA ILE A 130 -13.29 -7.39 3.85
C ILE A 130 -14.28 -6.22 3.74
N GLU A 131 -14.88 -6.02 2.56
CA GLU A 131 -15.86 -4.95 2.32
C GLU A 131 -17.09 -5.07 3.22
N SER A 132 -17.64 -6.28 3.41
CA SER A 132 -18.77 -6.51 4.31
C SER A 132 -18.43 -6.15 5.75
N LEU A 133 -17.29 -6.66 6.25
CA LEU A 133 -16.82 -6.39 7.60
C LEU A 133 -16.62 -4.89 7.84
N MET A 134 -16.01 -4.17 6.89
CA MET A 134 -15.85 -2.72 6.98
C MET A 134 -17.19 -1.98 6.98
N ASN A 135 -18.17 -2.43 6.19
CA ASN A 135 -19.50 -1.85 6.15
C ASN A 135 -20.29 -2.11 7.44
N GLU A 136 -19.99 -3.22 8.13
CA GLU A 136 -20.52 -3.55 9.46
C GLU A 136 -19.80 -2.79 10.60
N GLY A 137 -18.81 -1.96 10.27
CA GLY A 137 -18.06 -1.14 11.23
C GLY A 137 -16.81 -1.82 11.80
N TYR A 138 -16.42 -2.99 11.29
CA TYR A 138 -15.17 -3.64 11.69
C TYR A 138 -13.95 -2.87 11.16
N VAL A 139 -12.96 -2.67 12.03
CA VAL A 139 -11.71 -1.98 11.69
C VAL A 139 -10.55 -2.95 11.89
N PHE A 140 -9.83 -3.24 10.80
CA PHE A 140 -8.66 -4.11 10.85
C PHE A 140 -7.49 -3.38 11.50
N THR A 141 -6.81 -4.04 12.44
CA THR A 141 -5.68 -3.47 13.19
C THR A 141 -4.37 -4.19 12.91
N HIS A 142 -4.44 -5.47 12.54
CA HIS A 142 -3.28 -6.29 12.28
C HIS A 142 -3.56 -7.32 11.18
N VAL A 143 -2.51 -7.96 10.69
CA VAL A 143 -2.56 -8.77 9.48
C VAL A 143 -3.19 -10.14 9.72
N GLU A 144 -3.11 -10.64 10.94
CA GLU A 144 -3.66 -11.93 11.36
C GLU A 144 -5.20 -11.93 11.31
N GLU A 145 -5.85 -10.78 11.54
CA GLU A 145 -7.31 -10.63 11.38
C GLU A 145 -7.78 -10.90 9.95
N LEU A 146 -6.92 -10.66 8.94
CA LEU A 146 -7.25 -11.02 7.57
C LEU A 146 -7.37 -12.55 7.40
N ILE A 147 -6.62 -13.32 8.19
CA ILE A 147 -6.68 -14.78 8.20
C ILE A 147 -7.88 -15.24 9.02
N GLU A 148 -7.95 -14.79 10.27
CA GLU A 148 -8.90 -15.31 11.27
C GLU A 148 -10.34 -14.84 11.01
N ILE A 149 -10.51 -13.60 10.54
CA ILE A 149 -11.82 -12.95 10.44
C ILE A 149 -12.27 -12.84 8.99
N ALA A 150 -11.42 -12.32 8.10
CA ALA A 150 -11.75 -12.24 6.68
C ALA A 150 -11.61 -13.59 5.94
N GLY A 151 -11.01 -14.61 6.59
CA GLY A 151 -10.89 -15.97 6.07
C GLY A 151 -9.87 -16.12 4.95
N ILE A 152 -8.90 -15.21 4.84
CA ILE A 152 -7.91 -15.20 3.76
C ILE A 152 -6.81 -16.22 4.07
N PRO A 153 -6.45 -17.11 3.11
CA PRO A 153 -5.37 -18.05 3.32
C PRO A 153 -4.04 -17.35 3.63
N GLU A 154 -3.31 -17.86 4.63
CA GLU A 154 -2.03 -17.31 5.10
C GLU A 154 -1.05 -17.01 3.96
N LYS A 155 -0.95 -17.90 2.96
CA LYS A 155 -0.10 -17.69 1.78
C LYS A 155 -0.43 -16.41 1.01
N GLN A 156 -1.73 -16.07 0.89
CA GLN A 156 -2.14 -14.84 0.20
C GLN A 156 -1.88 -13.62 1.07
N VAL A 157 -2.15 -13.73 2.37
CA VAL A 157 -1.89 -12.67 3.35
C VAL A 157 -0.40 -12.31 3.35
N THR A 158 0.49 -13.29 3.56
CA THR A 158 1.95 -13.10 3.54
C THR A 158 2.45 -12.42 2.27
N ARG A 159 1.84 -12.74 1.11
CA ARG A 159 2.16 -12.13 -0.18
C ARG A 159 1.82 -10.64 -0.25
N ILE A 160 0.69 -10.24 0.33
CA ILE A 160 0.22 -8.85 0.29
C ILE A 160 0.70 -8.02 1.49
N THR A 161 1.14 -8.64 2.59
CA THR A 161 1.66 -7.97 3.80
C THR A 161 2.59 -6.78 3.53
N PRO A 162 3.62 -6.86 2.66
CA PRO A 162 4.52 -5.73 2.45
C PRO A 162 3.86 -4.52 1.75
N LEU A 163 2.69 -4.73 1.14
CA LEU A 163 1.94 -3.75 0.35
C LEU A 163 0.74 -3.17 1.08
N ILE A 164 0.47 -3.59 2.31
CA ILE A 164 -0.71 -3.14 3.06
C ILE A 164 -0.32 -2.34 4.30
N THR A 165 -1.25 -1.52 4.76
CA THR A 165 -1.24 -0.83 6.04
C THR A 165 -2.61 -0.89 6.67
N PHE A 166 -2.66 -0.67 7.98
CA PHE A 166 -3.89 -0.54 8.74
C PHE A 166 -3.93 0.88 9.27
N GLY A 167 -4.58 1.77 8.53
CA GLY A 167 -4.83 3.12 9.00
C GLY A 167 -6.07 3.15 9.88
N TYR A 168 -6.11 4.12 10.77
CA TYR A 168 -7.21 4.33 11.68
C TYR A 168 -7.95 5.60 11.30
N ASN A 169 -9.17 5.45 10.78
CA ASN A 169 -10.01 6.58 10.43
C ASN A 169 -10.96 6.93 11.58
N TYR A 170 -10.55 7.92 12.37
CA TYR A 170 -11.29 8.42 13.52
C TYR A 170 -12.68 8.99 13.20
N ARG A 171 -13.01 9.24 11.93
CA ARG A 171 -14.32 9.76 11.47
C ARG A 171 -15.34 8.66 11.22
N LYS A 172 -14.92 7.49 10.76
CA LYS A 172 -15.81 6.31 10.58
C LYS A 172 -16.24 5.70 11.92
N GLU A 173 -15.53 6.03 13.00
CA GLU A 173 -15.86 5.62 14.36
C GLU A 173 -17.04 6.38 14.98
N ALA A 174 -17.47 7.51 14.41
CA ALA A 174 -18.53 8.32 15.00
C ALA A 174 -19.84 7.54 15.22
N ASP A 175 -20.08 6.52 14.39
CA ASP A 175 -21.26 5.68 14.44
C ASP A 175 -21.05 4.38 15.22
N PHE A 176 -19.85 4.11 15.78
CA PHE A 176 -19.50 2.82 16.44
C PHE A 176 -18.67 2.96 17.73
N SER A 177 -18.37 4.18 18.17
CA SER A 177 -17.50 4.48 19.32
C SER A 177 -18.18 5.49 20.24
N TRP A 178 -17.57 5.74 21.40
CA TRP A 178 -17.96 6.75 22.38
C TRP A 178 -18.18 8.15 21.79
N LYS A 179 -17.67 8.39 20.59
CA LYS A 179 -17.94 9.60 19.80
C LYS A 179 -19.39 9.75 19.38
N ARG A 180 -20.22 8.71 19.44
CA ARG A 180 -21.69 8.82 19.37
C ARG A 180 -22.22 9.85 20.37
N LEU A 181 -21.58 9.96 21.53
CA LEU A 181 -21.91 10.98 22.54
C LEU A 181 -21.71 12.42 22.01
N ASN A 182 -20.84 12.62 21.02
CA ASN A 182 -20.62 13.89 20.34
C ASN A 182 -21.45 14.10 19.08
N THR A 183 -21.97 13.05 18.45
CA THR A 183 -22.68 13.16 17.17
C THR A 183 -24.19 13.00 17.32
N TYR A 184 -24.65 12.06 18.14
CA TYR A 184 -26.05 11.68 18.23
C TYR A 184 -26.87 12.71 19.02
N SER A 185 -28.07 12.99 18.53
CA SER A 185 -29.12 13.73 19.23
C SER A 185 -29.60 12.97 20.47
N THR A 186 -30.37 13.66 21.32
CA THR A 186 -30.95 13.05 22.53
C THR A 186 -31.77 11.80 22.18
N ASP A 187 -32.62 11.88 21.16
CA ASP A 187 -33.48 10.77 20.74
C ASP A 187 -32.68 9.59 20.19
N GLU A 188 -31.61 9.86 19.45
CA GLU A 188 -30.71 8.81 18.92
C GLU A 188 -29.95 8.11 20.06
N LEU A 189 -29.48 8.84 21.07
CA LEU A 189 -28.85 8.25 22.26
C LEU A 189 -29.83 7.38 23.06
N ILE A 190 -31.08 7.84 23.21
CA ILE A 190 -32.15 7.06 23.86
C ILE A 190 -32.43 5.78 23.07
N THR A 191 -32.47 5.86 21.74
CA THR A 191 -32.67 4.70 20.85
C THR A 191 -31.55 3.67 20.99
N CYS A 192 -30.32 4.11 21.27
CA CYS A 192 -29.20 3.23 21.59
C CYS A 192 -29.29 2.58 22.99
N GLY A 193 -30.28 2.94 23.80
CA GLY A 193 -30.50 2.39 25.14
C GLY A 193 -29.88 3.22 26.27
N LEU A 194 -29.65 4.52 26.06
CA LEU A 194 -29.31 5.45 27.13
C LEU A 194 -30.58 5.93 27.85
N ASP A 195 -30.49 6.19 29.16
CA ASP A 195 -31.58 6.82 29.90
C ASP A 195 -31.81 8.27 29.40
N GLY A 196 -33.07 8.68 29.32
CA GLY A 196 -33.45 9.99 28.75
C GLY A 196 -32.82 11.18 29.47
N ALA A 197 -32.77 11.16 30.81
CA ALA A 197 -32.17 12.24 31.58
C ALA A 197 -30.65 12.32 31.36
N ILE A 198 -30.02 11.17 31.14
CA ILE A 198 -28.59 11.05 30.89
C ILE A 198 -28.24 11.52 29.47
N ALA A 199 -29.05 11.14 28.48
CA ALA A 199 -28.91 11.61 27.10
C ALA A 199 -29.03 13.15 27.01
N GLU A 200 -30.03 13.73 27.66
CA GLU A 200 -30.21 15.18 27.73
C GLU A 200 -29.02 15.87 28.39
N GLN A 201 -28.52 15.31 29.51
CA GLN A 201 -27.37 15.88 30.21
C GLN A 201 -26.11 15.91 29.33
N ILE A 202 -25.83 14.82 28.60
CA ILE A 202 -24.67 14.73 27.70
C ILE A 202 -24.80 15.73 26.55
N VAL A 203 -25.98 15.80 25.92
CA VAL A 203 -26.22 16.72 24.78
C VAL A 203 -26.17 18.18 25.22
N ALA A 204 -26.79 18.52 26.34
CA ALA A 204 -26.78 19.90 26.87
C ALA A 204 -25.36 20.35 27.23
N GLU A 205 -24.57 19.48 27.86
CA GLU A 205 -23.22 19.81 28.29
C GLU A 205 -22.28 20.01 27.09
N ARG A 206 -22.34 19.15 26.05
CA ARG A 206 -21.53 19.34 24.83
C ARG A 206 -21.97 20.56 24.01
N GLN A 207 -23.25 20.92 24.00
CA GLN A 207 -23.72 22.15 23.37
C GLN A 207 -23.18 23.40 24.07
N GLN A 208 -23.00 23.34 25.40
CA GLN A 208 -22.48 24.46 26.18
C GLN A 208 -20.96 24.61 26.10
N ARG A 209 -20.21 23.50 26.15
CA ARG A 209 -18.75 23.50 26.30
C ARG A 209 -17.98 22.92 25.11
N GLY A 210 -18.68 22.54 24.04
CA GLY A 210 -18.11 21.92 22.84
C GLY A 210 -17.96 20.41 22.96
N GLU A 211 -17.47 19.80 21.88
CA GLU A 211 -17.31 18.34 21.78
C GLU A 211 -16.39 17.78 22.87
N TYR A 212 -16.70 16.57 23.33
CA TYR A 212 -15.86 15.77 24.22
C TYR A 212 -14.60 15.30 23.50
N LYS A 213 -13.47 15.39 24.19
CA LYS A 213 -12.18 14.91 23.64
C LYS A 213 -11.87 13.46 24.00
N SER A 214 -12.49 12.93 25.06
CA SER A 214 -12.33 11.54 25.51
C SER A 214 -13.47 11.10 26.42
N LEU A 215 -13.57 9.80 26.70
CA LEU A 215 -14.48 9.24 27.71
C LEU A 215 -14.24 9.75 29.13
N ILE A 216 -12.99 10.10 29.44
CA ILE A 216 -12.62 10.71 30.73
C ILE A 216 -13.15 12.14 30.80
N ASP A 217 -13.10 12.87 29.69
CA ASP A 217 -13.65 14.22 29.57
C ASP A 217 -15.17 14.21 29.79
N VAL A 218 -15.89 13.23 29.22
CA VAL A 218 -17.33 13.02 29.49
C VAL A 218 -17.57 12.84 31.00
N LYS A 219 -16.84 11.91 31.65
CA LYS A 219 -16.98 11.65 33.09
C LYS A 219 -16.70 12.89 33.93
N GLN A 220 -15.64 13.64 33.62
CA GLN A 220 -15.25 14.83 34.38
C GLN A 220 -16.26 15.97 34.22
N ARG A 221 -16.82 16.13 33.02
CA ARG A 221 -17.73 17.23 32.70
C ARG A 221 -19.17 16.97 33.13
N THR A 222 -19.63 15.74 33.02
CA THR A 222 -21.01 15.34 33.36
C THR A 222 -21.13 14.72 34.76
N GLY A 223 -20.04 14.24 35.35
CA GLY A 223 -20.07 13.49 36.61
C GLY A 223 -20.62 12.06 36.47
N LEU A 224 -20.98 11.64 35.25
CA LEU A 224 -21.58 10.33 34.99
C LEU A 224 -20.53 9.21 35.08
N PRO A 225 -20.84 8.07 35.73
CA PRO A 225 -19.97 6.90 35.73
C PRO A 225 -19.80 6.31 34.33
N PHE A 226 -18.61 5.74 34.07
CA PHE A 226 -18.32 5.10 32.77
C PHE A 226 -19.29 3.97 32.41
N THR A 227 -19.77 3.23 33.42
CA THR A 227 -20.72 2.12 33.23
C THR A 227 -22.05 2.56 32.62
N THR A 228 -22.40 3.83 32.75
CA THR A 228 -23.69 4.38 32.33
C THR A 228 -23.84 4.47 30.82
N TYR A 229 -22.75 4.69 30.09
CA TYR A 229 -22.77 4.89 28.64
C TYR A 229 -21.83 3.93 27.90
N ARG A 230 -21.18 3.00 28.61
CA ARG A 230 -20.25 2.02 28.03
C ARG A 230 -20.89 1.11 26.98
N HIS A 231 -22.16 0.78 27.11
CA HIS A 231 -22.84 -0.15 26.21
C HIS A 231 -23.22 0.48 24.86
N ILE A 232 -23.23 1.82 24.79
CA ILE A 232 -23.49 2.57 23.56
C ILE A 232 -22.24 3.23 22.98
N ALA A 233 -21.14 3.21 23.75
CA ALA A 233 -19.85 3.83 23.47
C ALA A 233 -18.81 2.80 23.00
#